data_AF-C7XWH6-F1
#
_entry.id   AF-C7XWH6-F1
#
_cell.length_a   1.000
_cell.length_b   1.000
_cell.length_c   1.000
_cell.angle_alpha   90.00
_cell.angle_beta   90.00
_cell.angle_gamma   90.00
#
_symmetry.space_group_name_H-M   'P 1'
#
loop_
_entity.id
_entity.type
_entity.pdbx_description
1 polymer ?
#
loop_
_entity_poly.entity_id
_entity_poly.type
_entity_poly.pdbx_seq_one_letter_code
_entity_poly.pdbx_strand_id
1 'polypeptide(L)'
;MISSLIQFVIPMASKLNTHSWKDTTDWYLFLKRVEDPAYKFRLVKVTSSCLELNSIVNGENYFLLGGKKAVYLKTMQGGYMPLLVNYEPYSLTFYKSEPNSVTVSCKLDNGEEKNAKISFQQER
;
A
#
# COMPACT_ATOMS: atom_id res chain seq x y z
N MET A 1 62.19 -8.97 -14.34
CA MET A 1 60.98 -9.25 -13.54
C MET A 1 60.13 -8.00 -13.56
N ILE A 2 58.99 -8.04 -14.27
CA ILE A 2 58.09 -6.89 -14.40
C ILE A 2 57.02 -7.05 -13.31
N SER A 3 57.07 -6.18 -12.30
CA SER A 3 56.08 -6.10 -11.24
C SER A 3 54.80 -5.47 -11.80
N SER A 4 53.75 -6.28 -12.00
CA SER A 4 52.42 -5.78 -12.35
C SER A 4 51.77 -5.11 -11.14
N LEU A 5 51.63 -3.78 -11.21
CA LEU A 5 50.77 -3.00 -10.33
C LEU A 5 49.31 -3.22 -10.75
N ILE A 6 48.58 -4.03 -9.97
CA ILE A 6 47.13 -4.15 -10.11
C ILE A 6 46.50 -2.88 -9.51
N GLN A 7 46.13 -1.94 -10.36
CA GLN A 7 45.32 -0.79 -9.94
C GLN A 7 43.88 -1.27 -9.70
N PHE A 8 43.50 -1.36 -8.43
CA PHE A 8 42.11 -1.54 -8.01
C PHE A 8 41.33 -0.26 -8.32
N VAL A 9 40.66 -0.23 -9.46
CA VAL A 9 39.61 0.76 -9.73
C VAL A 9 38.38 0.28 -8.99
N ILE A 10 38.11 0.85 -7.81
CA ILE A 10 36.83 0.62 -7.12
C ILE A 10 35.74 1.25 -7.99
N PRO A 11 34.75 0.49 -8.52
CA PRO A 11 33.60 1.09 -9.16
C PRO A 11 32.85 1.86 -8.08
N MET A 12 32.63 3.15 -8.33
CA MET A 12 31.78 4.03 -7.54
C MET A 12 30.49 3.29 -7.19
N ALA A 13 30.33 2.94 -5.91
CA ALA A 13 29.18 2.20 -5.44
C ALA A 13 27.90 2.93 -5.84
N SER A 14 27.09 2.26 -6.65
CA SER A 14 25.86 2.71 -7.24
C SER A 14 24.95 3.32 -6.18
N LYS A 15 24.65 4.62 -6.29
CA LYS A 15 23.62 5.31 -5.52
C LYS A 15 22.21 4.97 -6.06
N LEU A 16 22.01 3.71 -6.44
CA LEU A 16 20.83 3.16 -7.10
C LEU A 16 20.50 1.85 -6.39
N ASN A 17 19.59 1.91 -5.42
CA ASN A 17 18.64 0.84 -5.05
C ASN A 17 18.07 0.97 -3.63
N THR A 18 18.58 1.82 -2.74
CA THR A 18 18.00 1.87 -1.38
C THR A 18 16.58 2.47 -1.35
N HIS A 19 16.26 3.35 -2.30
CA HIS A 19 14.96 4.04 -2.35
C HIS A 19 13.82 3.15 -2.91
N SER A 20 14.02 2.46 -4.04
CA SER A 20 12.95 1.62 -4.62
C SER A 20 12.55 0.43 -3.74
N TRP A 21 13.51 -0.11 -2.96
CA TRP A 21 13.25 -1.19 -2.02
C TRP A 21 12.41 -0.71 -0.83
N LYS A 22 12.66 0.53 -0.36
CA LYS A 22 11.82 1.16 0.66
C LYS A 22 10.40 1.35 0.14
N ASP A 23 10.26 1.84 -1.10
CA ASP A 23 8.94 2.10 -1.68
C ASP A 23 8.10 0.83 -1.85
N THR A 24 8.75 -0.24 -2.31
CA THR A 24 8.14 -1.56 -2.42
C THR A 24 7.79 -2.13 -1.03
N THR A 25 8.62 -1.90 -0.02
CA THR A 25 8.34 -2.32 1.37
C THR A 25 7.10 -1.63 1.93
N ASP A 26 6.95 -0.33 1.69
CA ASP A 26 5.79 0.45 2.16
C ASP A 26 4.48 -0.07 1.55
N TRP A 27 4.49 -0.50 0.28
CA TRP A 27 3.35 -1.17 -0.36
C TRP A 27 2.96 -2.47 0.35
N TYR A 28 3.92 -3.36 0.64
CA TYR A 28 3.61 -4.60 1.34
C TYR A 28 3.17 -4.38 2.79
N LEU A 29 3.71 -3.36 3.46
CA LEU A 29 3.25 -2.95 4.79
C LEU A 29 1.82 -2.41 4.76
N PHE A 30 1.46 -1.65 3.72
CA PHE A 30 0.09 -1.21 3.49
C PHE A 30 -0.85 -2.41 3.39
N LEU A 31 -0.56 -3.38 2.52
CA LEU A 31 -1.40 -4.58 2.35
C LEU A 31 -1.55 -5.34 3.68
N LYS A 32 -0.44 -5.60 4.37
CA LYS A 32 -0.44 -6.31 5.65
C LYS A 32 -1.29 -5.62 6.72
N ARG A 33 -1.29 -4.27 6.76
CA ARG A 33 -2.10 -3.50 7.71
C ARG A 33 -3.59 -3.56 7.40
N VAL A 34 -3.97 -3.54 6.12
CA VAL A 34 -5.38 -3.65 5.71
C VAL A 34 -5.92 -5.07 5.96
N GLU A 35 -5.07 -6.07 5.76
CA GLU A 35 -5.39 -7.49 6.00
C GLU A 35 -5.18 -7.95 7.44
N ASP A 36 -4.82 -7.03 8.35
CA ASP A 36 -4.46 -7.40 9.71
C ASP A 36 -5.66 -8.06 10.42
N PRO A 37 -5.53 -9.32 10.87
CA PRO A 37 -6.61 -10.06 11.51
C PRO A 37 -7.04 -9.46 12.85
N ALA A 38 -6.29 -8.51 13.42
CA ALA A 38 -6.68 -7.79 14.63
C ALA A 38 -7.92 -6.90 14.42
N TYR A 39 -8.12 -6.32 13.23
CA TYR A 39 -9.24 -5.42 12.96
C TYR A 39 -10.45 -6.11 12.35
N LYS A 40 -10.25 -7.28 11.72
CA LYS A 40 -11.28 -8.12 11.07
C LYS A 40 -12.28 -7.29 10.29
N PHE A 41 -11.86 -6.73 9.16
CA PHE A 41 -12.76 -5.93 8.32
C PHE A 41 -13.71 -6.80 7.47
N ARG A 42 -14.94 -6.30 7.31
CA ARG A 42 -15.90 -6.72 6.29
C ARG A 42 -15.98 -5.65 5.22
N LEU A 43 -16.20 -6.11 3.98
CA LEU A 43 -16.42 -5.23 2.85
C LEU A 43 -17.85 -4.71 2.86
N VAL A 44 -18.03 -3.39 2.96
CA VAL A 44 -19.37 -2.76 2.91
C VAL A 44 -19.65 -2.25 1.51
N LYS A 45 -18.75 -1.42 0.97
CA LYS A 45 -18.94 -0.76 -0.32
C LYS A 45 -17.63 -0.54 -1.03
N VAL A 46 -17.65 -0.69 -2.35
CA VAL A 46 -16.51 -0.41 -3.23
C VAL A 46 -16.92 0.67 -4.22
N THR A 47 -16.11 1.71 -4.32
CA THR A 47 -16.15 2.71 -5.38
C THR A 47 -14.74 2.84 -5.95
N SER A 48 -14.58 3.45 -7.13
CA SER A 48 -13.26 3.58 -7.73
C SER A 48 -12.25 4.31 -6.84
N SER A 49 -12.66 5.26 -6.00
CA SER A 49 -11.76 6.08 -5.18
C SER A 49 -11.85 5.87 -3.67
N CYS A 50 -12.82 5.06 -3.22
CA CYS A 50 -13.08 4.81 -1.81
C CYS A 50 -13.54 3.38 -1.57
N LEU A 51 -12.94 2.76 -0.57
CA LEU A 51 -13.30 1.46 -0.05
C LEU A 51 -13.86 1.63 1.37
N GLU A 52 -15.13 1.25 1.56
CA GLU A 52 -15.80 1.29 2.86
C GLU A 52 -15.76 -0.10 3.50
N LEU A 53 -15.27 -0.11 4.74
CA LEU A 53 -15.03 -1.30 5.53
C LEU A 53 -15.76 -1.16 6.87
N ASN A 54 -16.31 -2.25 7.39
CA ASN A 54 -16.84 -2.30 8.75
C ASN A 54 -15.95 -3.22 9.60
N SER A 55 -15.48 -2.75 10.75
CA SER A 55 -14.72 -3.61 11.67
C SER A 55 -15.68 -4.50 12.44
N ILE A 56 -15.45 -5.82 12.39
CA ILE A 56 -16.20 -6.78 13.19
C ILE A 56 -15.93 -6.61 14.69
N VAL A 57 -14.77 -6.06 15.05
CA VAL A 57 -14.30 -6.00 16.45
C VAL A 57 -15.01 -4.89 17.23
N ASN A 58 -15.16 -3.70 16.64
CA ASN A 58 -15.76 -2.55 17.31
C ASN A 58 -17.04 -2.04 16.62
N GLY A 59 -17.44 -2.62 15.49
CA GLY A 59 -18.62 -2.24 14.73
C GLY A 59 -18.48 -0.92 13.94
N GLU A 60 -17.32 -0.26 13.97
CA GLU A 60 -17.13 1.03 13.33
C GLU A 60 -16.89 0.92 11.82
N ASN A 61 -17.34 1.94 11.10
CA ASN A 61 -17.07 2.09 9.67
C ASN A 61 -15.76 2.85 9.45
N TYR A 62 -14.91 2.25 8.62
CA TYR A 62 -13.65 2.78 8.16
C TYR A 62 -13.70 3.01 6.65
N PHE A 63 -13.00 4.04 6.21
CA PHE A 63 -12.91 4.41 4.80
C PHE A 63 -11.44 4.45 4.42
N LEU A 64 -11.09 3.65 3.43
CA LEU A 64 -9.78 3.67 2.80
C LEU A 64 -9.86 4.49 1.51
N LEU A 65 -9.06 5.55 1.42
CA LEU A 65 -9.11 6.52 0.32
C LEU A 65 -7.76 7.19 0.07
N GLY A 66 -7.52 7.56 -1.19
CA GLY A 66 -6.34 8.32 -1.60
C GLY A 66 -6.51 9.82 -1.31
N GLY A 67 -5.52 10.43 -0.66
CA GLY A 67 -5.43 11.88 -0.52
C GLY A 67 -4.22 12.46 -1.24
N LYS A 68 -3.92 13.74 -1.00
CA LYS A 68 -2.82 14.48 -1.65
C LYS A 68 -1.40 14.02 -1.26
N LYS A 69 -1.26 13.33 -0.13
CA LYS A 69 0.05 12.99 0.46
C LYS A 69 0.18 11.53 0.89
N ALA A 70 -0.94 10.81 0.97
CA ALA A 70 -0.96 9.44 1.43
C ALA A 70 -2.31 8.80 1.08
N VAL A 71 -2.35 7.48 1.17
CA VAL A 71 -3.56 6.70 1.34
C VAL A 71 -3.89 6.65 2.83
N TYR A 72 -5.13 6.96 3.19
CA TYR A 72 -5.57 7.05 4.57
C TYR A 72 -6.66 6.03 4.87
N LEU A 73 -6.59 5.47 6.07
CA LEU A 73 -7.72 4.86 6.73
C LEU A 73 -8.32 5.87 7.71
N LYS A 74 -9.59 6.20 7.56
CA LYS A 74 -10.32 7.14 8.43
C LYS A 74 -11.60 6.52 8.99
N THR A 75 -12.08 7.01 10.13
CA THR A 75 -13.45 6.72 10.60
C THR A 75 -14.40 7.89 10.30
N MET A 76 -15.70 7.67 10.49
CA MET A 76 -16.71 8.76 10.46
C MET A 76 -16.46 9.83 11.51
N GLN A 77 -15.96 9.45 12.69
CA GLN A 77 -15.80 10.33 13.86
C GLN A 77 -14.48 11.11 13.81
N GLY A 78 -13.68 10.91 12.77
CA GLY A 78 -12.33 11.45 12.65
C GLY A 78 -11.25 10.38 12.85
N GLY A 79 -10.02 10.82 13.05
CA GLY A 79 -8.85 9.94 12.98
C GLY A 79 -8.45 9.65 11.54
N TYR A 80 -7.16 9.87 11.26
CA TYR A 80 -6.55 9.58 9.98
C TYR A 80 -5.28 8.79 10.23
N MET A 81 -5.27 7.52 9.81
CA MET A 81 -4.06 6.71 9.81
C MET A 81 -3.50 6.67 8.39
N PRO A 82 -2.35 7.30 8.12
CA PRO A 82 -1.69 7.14 6.83
C PRO A 82 -1.16 5.70 6.74
N LEU A 83 -1.54 4.99 5.67
CA LEU A 83 -1.13 3.60 5.45
C LEU A 83 -0.06 3.45 4.36
N LEU A 84 -0.06 4.36 3.38
CA LEU A 84 0.91 4.41 2.27
C LEU A 84 1.23 5.87 1.97
N VAL A 85 2.49 6.28 2.03
CA VAL A 85 2.92 7.70 1.94
C VAL A 85 3.70 8.04 0.67
N ASN A 86 4.22 7.02 -0.01
CA ASN A 86 5.05 7.09 -1.22
C ASN A 86 4.21 6.85 -2.48
N TYR A 87 3.10 7.58 -2.58
CA TYR A 87 2.01 7.33 -3.51
C TYR A 87 1.73 8.56 -4.37
N GLU A 88 1.58 8.36 -5.68
CA GLU A 88 1.23 9.41 -6.61
C GLU A 88 -0.23 9.85 -6.35
N PRO A 89 -0.47 11.14 -6.04
CA PRO A 89 -1.81 11.63 -5.70
C PRO A 89 -2.88 11.26 -6.73
N TYR A 90 -4.04 10.85 -6.22
CA TYR A 90 -5.23 10.42 -7.00
C TYR A 90 -5.06 9.18 -7.92
N SER A 91 -3.92 8.47 -7.87
CA SER A 91 -3.74 7.22 -8.63
C SER A 91 -4.40 5.98 -8.00
N LEU A 92 -4.90 6.07 -6.77
CA LEU A 92 -5.47 4.94 -6.02
C LEU A 92 -6.82 4.59 -6.60
N THR A 93 -6.95 3.33 -7.01
CA THR A 93 -8.19 2.80 -7.56
C THR A 93 -8.57 1.48 -6.91
N PHE A 94 -9.89 1.29 -6.75
CA PHE A 94 -10.45 0.04 -6.25
C PHE A 94 -11.46 -0.54 -7.24
N TYR A 95 -11.39 -1.85 -7.41
CA TYR A 95 -12.32 -2.61 -8.25
C TYR A 95 -12.79 -3.83 -7.48
N LYS A 96 -14.11 -4.05 -7.43
CA LYS A 96 -14.65 -5.26 -6.80
C LYS A 96 -14.31 -6.45 -7.68
N SER A 97 -13.61 -7.43 -7.12
CA SER A 97 -13.13 -8.62 -7.87
C SER A 97 -14.06 -9.81 -7.63
N GLU A 98 -14.48 -10.02 -6.38
CA GLU A 98 -15.43 -11.07 -5.98
C GLU A 98 -16.31 -10.52 -4.83
N PRO A 99 -17.29 -11.27 -4.27
CA PRO A 99 -18.20 -10.76 -3.25
C PRO A 99 -17.51 -10.07 -2.07
N ASN A 100 -16.35 -10.57 -1.61
CA ASN A 100 -15.61 -10.06 -0.45
C ASN A 100 -14.14 -9.75 -0.77
N SER A 101 -13.81 -9.55 -2.04
CA SER A 101 -12.46 -9.20 -2.42
C SER A 101 -12.44 -8.00 -3.35
N VAL A 102 -11.37 -7.22 -3.21
CA VAL A 102 -11.17 -5.97 -3.94
C VAL A 102 -9.76 -5.97 -4.49
N THR A 103 -9.65 -5.63 -5.76
CA THR A 103 -8.37 -5.28 -6.38
C THR A 103 -8.10 -3.83 -6.08
N VAL A 104 -6.96 -3.56 -5.43
CA VAL A 104 -6.42 -2.22 -5.22
C VAL A 104 -5.26 -2.00 -6.17
N SER A 105 -5.26 -0.85 -6.84
CA SER A 105 -4.16 -0.43 -7.71
C SER A 105 -3.73 0.98 -7.38
N CYS A 106 -2.44 1.27 -7.46
CA CYS A 106 -1.93 2.64 -7.38
C CYS A 106 -0.60 2.78 -8.10
N LYS A 107 -0.18 4.02 -8.32
CA LYS A 107 1.17 4.36 -8.78
C LYS A 107 1.96 4.94 -7.60
N LEU A 108 3.18 4.44 -7.41
CA LEU A 108 4.10 4.95 -6.39
C LEU A 108 4.85 6.19 -6.92
N ASP A 109 5.44 6.98 -6.03
CA ASP A 109 6.16 8.21 -6.39
C ASP A 109 7.37 7.96 -7.32
N ASN A 110 7.91 6.75 -7.28
CA ASN A 110 9.00 6.32 -8.17
C ASN A 110 8.53 5.91 -9.58
N GLY A 111 7.22 6.00 -9.85
CA GLY A 111 6.59 5.66 -11.12
C GLY A 111 6.15 4.19 -11.25
N GLU A 112 6.48 3.32 -10.29
CA GLU A 112 6.04 1.93 -10.31
C GLU A 112 4.53 1.81 -10.09
N GLU A 113 3.88 1.00 -10.92
CA GLU A 113 2.50 0.60 -10.72
C GLU A 113 2.43 -0.64 -9.83
N LYS A 114 1.54 -0.60 -8.83
CA LYS A 114 1.26 -1.73 -7.94
C LYS A 114 -0.20 -2.12 -8.06
N ASN A 115 -0.44 -3.41 -7.98
CA ASN A 115 -1.76 -4.02 -7.98
C ASN A 115 -1.76 -5.20 -7.01
N ALA A 116 -2.81 -5.32 -6.20
CA ALA A 116 -3.01 -6.47 -5.34
C ALA A 116 -4.51 -6.74 -5.12
N LYS A 117 -4.83 -8.00 -4.88
CA LYS A 117 -6.16 -8.42 -4.43
C LYS A 117 -6.16 -8.55 -2.91
N ILE A 118 -7.09 -7.89 -2.24
CA ILE A 118 -7.31 -7.94 -0.80
C ILE A 118 -8.61 -8.69 -0.53
N SER A 119 -8.60 -9.62 0.41
CA SER A 119 -9.78 -10.41 0.80
C SER A 119 -10.26 -10.05 2.21
N PHE A 120 -11.57 -9.86 2.36
CA PHE A 120 -12.22 -9.51 3.62
C PHE A 120 -13.08 -10.66 4.15
N GLN A 121 -13.42 -10.61 5.44
CA GLN A 121 -14.21 -11.65 6.11
C GLN A 121 -15.68 -11.64 5.63
N GLN A 122 -16.30 -12.83 5.57
CA GLN A 122 -17.73 -13.00 5.25
C GLN A 122 -18.61 -12.92 6.51
N GLU A 123 -19.87 -12.51 6.34
CA GLU A 123 -20.93 -12.84 7.31
C GLU A 123 -21.17 -14.36 7.30
N ARG A 124 -21.25 -14.94 8.50
CA ARG A 124 -21.84 -16.26 8.72
C ARG A 124 -23.29 -16.07 9.09
#